data_AF-A0A966UN01-F1
#
_entry.id   AF-A0A966UN01-F1
#
_cell.length_a   1.000
_cell.length_b   1.000
_cell.length_c   1.000
_cell.angle_alpha   90.00
_cell.angle_beta   90.00
_cell.angle_gamma   90.00
#
_symmetry.space_group_name_H-M   'P 1'
#
loop_
_entity.id
_entity.type
_entity.pdbx_description
1 polymer ?
#
loop_
_entity_poly.entity_id
_entity_poly.type
_entity_poly.pdbx_seq_one_letter_code
_entity_poly.pdbx_strand_id
1 'polypeptide(L)'
;MADRKDRMALLSRYKKLHLQRYENKSTLNLNVEQWAADALIESYGLQQCYDLLTYYFEISKNPSWNSFAYNTQDLLDGKMAIEKDLKEREERRVKAREWLNG
;
A
#
# COMPACT_ATOMS: atom_id res chain seq x y z
N MET A 1 -15.50 5.57 -13.49
CA MET A 1 -15.88 5.46 -12.07
C MET A 1 -15.75 4.01 -11.65
N ALA A 2 -15.10 3.75 -10.52
CA ALA A 2 -15.06 2.40 -9.95
C ALA A 2 -16.45 1.98 -9.45
N ASP A 3 -16.65 0.68 -9.18
CA ASP A 3 -17.90 0.23 -8.54
C ASP A 3 -17.98 0.81 -7.11
N ARG A 4 -19.17 1.25 -6.71
CA ARG A 4 -19.46 1.66 -5.33
C ARG A 4 -19.05 0.57 -4.34
N LYS A 5 -19.26 -0.70 -4.70
CA LYS A 5 -18.87 -1.84 -3.87
C LYS A 5 -17.36 -1.82 -3.58
N ASP A 6 -16.55 -1.57 -4.61
CA ASP A 6 -15.08 -1.59 -4.49
C ASP A 6 -14.56 -0.40 -3.68
N ARG A 7 -15.14 0.80 -3.90
CA ARG A 7 -14.86 1.98 -3.06
C ARG A 7 -15.10 1.70 -1.59
N MET A 8 -16.28 1.16 -1.27
CA MET A 8 -16.64 0.85 0.11
C MET A 8 -15.79 -0.29 0.68
N ALA A 9 -15.38 -1.26 -0.15
CA ALA A 9 -14.52 -2.36 0.28
C ALA A 9 -13.12 -1.84 0.69
N LEU A 10 -12.53 -0.92 -0.07
CA LEU A 10 -11.26 -0.30 0.28
C LEU A 10 -11.34 0.50 1.59
N LEU A 11 -12.37 1.34 1.75
CA LEU A 11 -12.58 2.09 2.99
C LEU A 11 -12.84 1.16 4.20
N SER A 12 -13.57 0.05 3.99
CA SER A 12 -13.79 -0.96 5.02
C SER A 12 -12.48 -1.64 5.43
N ARG A 13 -11.60 -1.93 4.48
CA ARG A 13 -10.27 -2.49 4.75
C ARG A 13 -9.42 -1.54 5.59
N TYR A 14 -9.41 -0.25 5.26
CA TYR A 14 -8.74 0.77 6.07
C TYR A 14 -9.29 0.80 7.50
N LYS A 15 -10.61 0.85 7.67
CA LYS A 15 -11.25 0.86 8.99
C LYS A 15 -10.85 -0.35 9.83
N LYS A 16 -10.76 -1.53 9.21
CA LYS A 16 -10.31 -2.75 9.89
C LYS A 16 -8.86 -2.65 10.37
N LEU A 17 -7.94 -2.18 9.52
CA LEU A 17 -6.53 -2.00 9.89
C LEU A 17 -6.35 -0.94 10.98
N HIS A 18 -7.08 0.17 10.88
CA HIS A 18 -7.10 1.21 11.90
C HIS A 18 -7.60 0.69 13.26
N LEU A 19 -8.70 -0.07 13.26
CA LEU A 19 -9.24 -0.70 14.46
C LEU A 19 -8.23 -1.69 15.06
N GLN A 20 -7.54 -2.48 14.24
CA GLN A 20 -6.53 -3.43 14.72
C GLN A 20 -5.33 -2.73 15.36
N ARG A 21 -4.89 -1.59 14.82
CA ARG A 21 -3.72 -0.86 15.33
C ARG A 21 -4.02 -0.03 16.57
N TYR A 22 -5.17 0.62 16.61
CA TYR A 22 -5.51 1.63 17.62
C TYR A 22 -6.63 1.20 18.58
N GLU A 23 -7.21 0.02 18.36
CA GLU A 23 -8.40 -0.46 19.08
C GLU A 23 -9.59 0.50 19.02
N ASN A 24 -9.55 1.46 18.09
CA ASN A 24 -10.54 2.52 17.93
C ASN A 24 -11.04 2.59 16.48
N LYS A 25 -12.34 2.88 16.35
CA LYS A 25 -13.01 3.07 15.06
C LYS A 25 -12.49 4.35 14.41
N SER A 26 -12.17 4.25 13.13
CA SER A 26 -11.79 5.43 12.34
C SER A 26 -12.99 6.35 12.11
N THR A 27 -12.77 7.66 12.24
CA THR A 27 -13.77 8.73 12.10
C THR A 27 -13.97 9.21 10.65
N LEU A 28 -13.57 8.42 9.66
CA LEU A 28 -13.67 8.80 8.24
C LEU A 28 -15.09 9.11 7.78
N ASN A 29 -15.23 10.22 7.07
CA ASN A 29 -16.46 10.60 6.38
C ASN A 29 -16.57 9.86 5.03
N LEU A 30 -17.34 8.77 5.02
CA LEU A 30 -17.49 7.91 3.83
C LEU A 30 -17.99 8.65 2.59
N ASN A 31 -18.78 9.72 2.74
CA ASN A 31 -19.35 10.45 1.60
C ASN A 31 -18.29 11.22 0.82
N VAL A 32 -17.24 11.70 1.51
CA VAL A 32 -16.13 12.45 0.92
C VAL A 32 -15.04 11.48 0.49
N GLU A 33 -14.65 10.57 1.38
CA GLU A 33 -13.51 9.68 1.16
C GLU A 33 -13.74 8.61 0.09
N GLN A 34 -14.99 8.38 -0.30
CA GLN A 34 -15.28 7.50 -1.44
C GLN A 34 -14.65 8.01 -2.73
N TRP A 35 -14.54 9.32 -2.94
CA TRP A 35 -13.98 9.85 -4.19
C TRP A 35 -12.47 9.65 -4.26
N ALA A 36 -11.78 9.75 -3.12
CA ALA A 36 -10.38 9.35 -3.02
C ALA A 36 -10.22 7.85 -3.28
N ALA A 37 -11.08 7.01 -2.71
CA ALA A 37 -11.07 5.57 -2.98
C ALA A 37 -11.35 5.26 -4.47
N ASP A 38 -12.25 5.99 -5.13
CA ASP A 38 -12.53 5.87 -6.56
C ASP A 38 -11.26 6.10 -7.39
N ALA A 39 -10.61 7.25 -7.19
CA ALA A 39 -9.42 7.64 -7.94
C ALA A 39 -8.26 6.66 -7.75
N LEU A 40 -8.07 6.14 -6.53
CA LEU A 40 -7.06 5.14 -6.24
C LEU A 40 -7.34 3.82 -6.95
N ILE A 41 -8.58 3.35 -6.91
CA ILE A 41 -8.97 2.08 -7.57
C ILE A 41 -8.88 2.22 -9.09
N GLU A 42 -9.25 3.36 -9.65
CA GLU A 42 -9.08 3.61 -11.08
C GLU A 42 -7.61 3.64 -11.52
N SER A 43 -6.72 4.16 -10.66
CA SER A 43 -5.31 4.32 -10.99
C SER A 43 -4.48 3.04 -10.80
N TYR A 44 -4.78 2.27 -9.74
CA TYR A 44 -3.94 1.13 -9.31
C TYR A 44 -4.70 -0.21 -9.30
N GLY A 45 -6.03 -0.17 -9.32
CA GLY A 45 -6.86 -1.35 -9.13
C GLY A 45 -7.00 -1.76 -7.65
N LEU A 46 -8.12 -2.43 -7.34
CA LEU A 46 -8.50 -2.74 -5.97
C LEU A 46 -7.46 -3.58 -5.21
N GLN A 47 -6.91 -4.61 -5.88
CA GLN A 47 -5.97 -5.53 -5.25
C GLN A 47 -4.65 -4.82 -4.91
N GLN A 48 -4.12 -4.01 -5.82
CA GLN A 48 -2.90 -3.24 -5.56
C GLN A 48 -3.12 -2.24 -4.43
N CYS A 49 -4.27 -1.57 -4.39
CA CYS A 49 -4.63 -0.69 -3.28
C CYS A 49 -4.63 -1.45 -1.93
N TYR A 50 -5.09 -2.70 -1.88
CA TYR A 50 -5.06 -3.50 -0.63
C TYR A 50 -3.64 -3.82 -0.18
N ASP A 51 -2.78 -4.20 -1.12
CA ASP A 51 -1.40 -4.55 -0.82
C ASP A 51 -0.63 -3.30 -0.35
N LEU A 52 -0.81 -2.17 -1.04
CA LEU A 52 -0.23 -0.88 -0.67
C LEU A 52 -0.76 -0.39 0.67
N LEU A 53 -2.06 -0.51 0.93
CA LEU A 53 -2.66 -0.10 2.20
C LEU A 53 -2.10 -0.92 3.36
N THR A 54 -1.96 -2.24 3.17
CA THR A 54 -1.36 -3.11 4.19
C THR A 54 0.09 -2.72 4.46
N TYR A 55 0.89 -2.57 3.40
CA TYR A 55 2.28 -2.14 3.50
C TYR A 55 2.42 -0.76 4.17
N TYR A 56 1.54 0.19 3.84
CA TYR A 56 1.50 1.51 4.47
C TYR A 56 1.30 1.43 5.98
N PHE A 57 0.38 0.58 6.45
CA PHE A 57 0.15 0.39 7.87
C PHE A 57 1.33 -0.29 8.58
N GLU A 58 2.13 -1.10 7.88
CA GLU A 58 3.32 -1.72 8.45
C GLU A 58 4.45 -0.70 8.64
N ILE A 59 4.72 0.13 7.62
CA ILE A 59 5.86 1.06 7.65
C ILE A 59 5.55 2.39 8.34
N SER A 60 4.29 2.85 8.30
CA SER A 60 3.92 4.16 8.82
C SER A 60 3.79 4.12 10.34
N LYS A 61 4.38 5.10 11.02
CA LYS A 61 4.23 5.27 12.48
C LYS A 61 2.79 5.66 12.84
N ASN A 62 2.23 6.62 12.09
CA ASN A 62 0.91 7.20 12.31
C ASN A 62 0.10 7.19 11.00
N PRO A 63 -0.39 6.01 10.54
CA PRO A 63 -1.14 5.90 9.30
C PRO A 63 -2.42 6.73 9.33
N SER A 64 -2.61 7.57 8.31
CA SER A 64 -3.87 8.30 8.07
C SER A 64 -4.36 8.08 6.65
N TRP A 65 -5.68 8.08 6.47
CA TRP A 65 -6.29 7.87 5.15
C TRP A 65 -5.88 8.95 4.15
N ASN A 66 -5.88 10.23 4.57
CA ASN A 66 -5.49 11.33 3.70
C ASN A 66 -4.03 11.19 3.25
N SER A 67 -3.11 10.89 4.18
CA SER A 67 -1.71 10.67 3.82
C SER A 67 -1.54 9.48 2.88
N PHE A 68 -2.30 8.40 3.07
CA PHE A 68 -2.30 7.29 2.14
C PHE A 68 -2.78 7.73 0.75
N ALA A 69 -3.96 8.36 0.66
CA ALA A 69 -4.56 8.75 -0.61
C ALA A 69 -3.70 9.75 -1.40
N TYR A 70 -3.06 10.71 -0.73
CA TYR A 70 -2.18 11.67 -1.39
C TYR A 70 -0.81 11.09 -1.79
N ASN A 71 -0.27 10.14 -1.02
CA ASN A 71 1.10 9.66 -1.22
C ASN A 71 1.15 8.21 -1.77
N THR A 72 0.07 7.72 -2.38
CA THR A 72 0.00 6.32 -2.86
C THR A 72 1.05 6.05 -3.94
N GLN A 73 1.31 7.02 -4.83
CA GLN A 73 2.32 6.88 -5.88
C GLN A 73 3.72 6.73 -5.28
N ASP A 74 4.13 7.63 -4.39
CA ASP A 74 5.43 7.57 -3.72
C ASP A 74 5.62 6.26 -2.94
N LEU A 75 4.54 5.78 -2.31
CA LEU A 75 4.53 4.51 -1.60
C LEU A 75 4.78 3.32 -2.54
N LEU A 76 4.14 3.32 -3.71
CA LEU A 76 4.33 2.30 -4.72
C LEU A 76 5.76 2.32 -5.27
N ASP A 77 6.26 3.51 -5.63
CA ASP A 77 7.61 3.68 -6.16
C ASP A 77 8.66 3.25 -5.14
N GLY A 78 8.48 3.63 -3.87
CA GLY A 78 9.35 3.19 -2.77
C GLY A 78 9.34 1.67 -2.59
N LYS A 79 8.17 1.03 -2.66
CA LYS A 79 8.05 -0.44 -2.58
C LYS A 79 8.78 -1.12 -3.74
N MET A 80 8.57 -0.65 -4.97
CA MET A 80 9.23 -1.20 -6.17
C MET A 80 10.74 -1.03 -6.13
N ALA A 81 11.23 0.12 -5.63
CA ALA A 81 12.66 0.36 -5.49
C ALA A 81 13.33 -0.61 -4.51
N ILE A 82 12.68 -0.90 -3.38
CA ILE A 82 13.16 -1.86 -2.39
C ILE A 82 13.18 -3.27 -2.97
N GLU A 83 12.09 -3.70 -3.62
CA GLU A 83 12.02 -5.03 -4.24
C GLU A 83 13.10 -5.23 -5.31
N LYS A 84 13.34 -4.19 -6.12
CA LYS A 84 14.41 -4.20 -7.12
C LYS A 84 15.80 -4.32 -6.49
N ASP A 85 16.11 -3.51 -5.47
CA ASP A 85 17.40 -3.58 -4.78
C ASP A 85 17.62 -4.94 -4.11
N LEU A 86 16.60 -5.53 -3.48
CA LEU A 86 16.68 -6.87 -2.89
C LEU A 86 17.01 -7.94 -3.93
N LYS A 87 16.35 -7.89 -5.10
CA LYS A 87 16.59 -8.81 -6.21
C LYS A 87 18.01 -8.68 -6.76
N GLU A 88 18.46 -7.45 -7.02
CA GLU A 88 19.82 -7.21 -7.49
C GLU A 88 20.88 -7.65 -6.48
N ARG A 89 20.64 -7.47 -5.18
CA ARG A 89 21.55 -7.96 -4.13
C ARG A 89 21.65 -9.49 -4.11
N GLU A 90 20.55 -10.21 -4.35
CA GLU A 90 20.58 -11.67 -4.45
C GLU A 90 21.36 -12.12 -5.68
N GLU A 91 21.09 -11.54 -6.85
CA GLU A 91 21.81 -11.83 -8.08
C GLU A 91 23.32 -11.56 -7.95
N ARG A 92 23.70 -10.46 -7.29
CA ARG A 92 25.10 -10.14 -6.99
C ARG A 92 25.74 -11.15 -6.04
N ARG A 93 25.03 -11.65 -5.02
CA ARG A 93 25.52 -12.70 -4.12
C ARG A 93 25.78 -14.01 -4.86
N VAL A 94 24.88 -14.40 -5.77
CA VAL A 94 25.05 -15.62 -6.59
C VAL A 94 26.29 -15.50 -7.47
N LYS A 95 26.42 -14.40 -8.24
CA LYS A 95 27.59 -14.14 -9.09
C LYS A 95 28.90 -14.09 -8.29
N ALA A 96 28.89 -13.50 -7.09
CA ALA A 96 30.07 -13.46 -6.23
C ALA A 96 30.48 -14.86 -5.74
N ARG A 97 29.52 -15.74 -5.42
CA ARG A 97 29.81 -17.14 -5.08
C ARG A 97 30.36 -17.92 -6.27
N GLU A 98 29.81 -17.70 -7.47
CA GLU A 98 30.31 -18.31 -8.71
C GLU A 98 31.76 -17.89 -8.98
N TRP A 99 32.08 -16.60 -8.80
CA TRP A 99 33.42 -16.07 -9.00
C TRP A 99 34.46 -16.59 -7.98
N LEU A 100 34.06 -16.80 -6.72
CA LEU A 100 34.96 -17.31 -5.67
C LEU A 100 35.23 -18.82 -5.76
N ASN A 101 34.39 -19.56 -6.47
CA ASN A 101 34.48 -21.02 -6.60
C ASN A 101 35.11 -21.48 -7.94
N GLY A 102 35.49 -20.54 -8.82
CA GLY A 102 36.18 -20.81 -10.09
C GLY A 102 37.64 -20.40 -10.05
#